data_AF-A0A7V5AKJ2-F1
#
_entry.id   AF-A0A7V5AKJ2-F1
#
_cell.length_a   1.000
_cell.length_b   1.000
_cell.length_c   1.000
_cell.angle_alpha   90.00
_cell.angle_beta   90.00
_cell.angle_gamma   90.00
#
_symmetry.space_group_name_H-M   'P 1'
#
loop_
_entity.id
_entity.type
_entity.pdbx_description
1 polymer ?
#
loop_
_entity_poly.entity_id
_entity_poly.type
_entity_poly.pdbx_seq_one_letter_code
_entity_poly.pdbx_strand_id
1 'polypeptide(L)' 'TVFGNHARLYGLNLIGLKRRGFSAETISALKMAFRYVFRSGLLLSEGIEKVRREVKNLPEVEYFLKFIESSKRGVCR' A
#
# COMPACT_ATOMS: atom_id res chain seq x y z
N THR A 1 2.19 -5.12 -7.50
CA THR A 1 2.58 -5.70 -8.80
C THR A 1 2.42 -4.62 -9.83
N VAL A 2 3.44 -4.50 -10.66
CA VAL A 2 3.47 -3.55 -11.76
C VAL A 2 3.89 -4.30 -13.02
N PHE A 3 3.46 -3.84 -14.18
CA PHE A 3 3.80 -4.44 -15.47
C PHE A 3 3.77 -3.39 -16.59
N GLY A 4 4.50 -3.63 -17.68
CA GLY A 4 4.53 -2.79 -18.88
C GLY A 4 5.77 -1.90 -19.03
N ASN A 5 5.98 -1.37 -20.24
CA ASN A 5 6.96 -0.32 -20.51
C ASN A 5 6.35 1.04 -20.10
N HIS A 6 6.99 1.72 -19.15
CA HIS A 6 6.36 2.52 -18.10
C HIS A 6 5.42 1.67 -17.23
N ALA A 7 5.96 1.18 -16.12
CA ALA A 7 5.28 0.34 -15.15
C ALA A 7 3.91 0.95 -14.76
N ARG A 8 2.83 0.18 -14.90
CA ARG A 8 1.50 0.53 -14.38
C ARG A 8 1.17 -0.28 -13.14
N LEU A 9 0.41 0.31 -12.23
CA LEU A 9 0.02 -0.33 -10.99
C LEU A 9 -1.20 -1.25 -11.15
N TYR A 10 -1.04 -2.54 -10.83
CA TYR A 10 -2.13 -3.53 -10.92
C TYR A 10 -2.75 -3.84 -9.55
N GLY A 11 -1.93 -4.05 -8.53
CA GLY A 11 -2.43 -4.38 -7.19
C GLY A 11 -1.37 -4.84 -6.21
N LEU A 12 -1.79 -5.32 -5.04
CA LEU A 12 -0.88 -5.88 -4.03
C LEU A 12 -0.43 -7.29 -4.43
N ASN A 13 0.81 -7.67 -4.12
CA ASN A 13 1.33 -9.04 -4.39
C ASN A 13 0.79 -10.05 -3.36
N LEU A 14 -0.49 -10.39 -3.46
CA LEU A 14 -1.17 -11.27 -2.49
C LEU A 14 -0.57 -12.68 -2.45
N ILE A 15 -0.18 -13.24 -3.59
CA ILE A 15 0.43 -14.56 -3.66
C ILE A 15 1.77 -14.56 -2.92
N GLY A 16 2.61 -13.55 -3.16
CA GLY A 16 3.90 -13.40 -2.48
C GLY A 16 3.76 -13.24 -0.96
N LEU A 17 2.78 -12.44 -0.51
CA LEU A 17 2.51 -12.27 0.92
C LEU A 17 2.04 -13.57 1.58
N LYS A 18 1.10 -14.29 0.93
CA LYS A 18 0.63 -15.59 1.42
C LYS A 18 1.76 -16.62 1.51
N ARG A 19 2.62 -16.70 0.48
CA ARG A 19 3.77 -17.63 0.46
C ARG A 19 4.80 -17.33 1.54
N ARG A 20 4.89 -16.08 2.01
CA ARG A 20 5.79 -15.67 3.10
C ARG A 20 5.15 -15.77 4.48
N GLY A 21 3.94 -16.31 4.60
CA GLY A 21 3.28 -16.55 5.89
C GLY A 21 2.69 -15.30 6.55
N PHE A 22 2.40 -14.23 5.79
CA PHE A 22 1.74 -13.05 6.35
C PHE A 22 0.33 -13.42 6.82
N SER A 23 -0.04 -12.92 8.00
CA SER A 23 -1.36 -13.18 8.57
C SER A 23 -2.49 -12.62 7.69
N ALA A 24 -3.67 -13.23 7.77
CA ALA A 24 -4.84 -12.74 7.04
C ALA A 24 -5.20 -11.29 7.45
N GLU A 25 -4.99 -10.95 8.73
CA GLU A 25 -5.19 -9.60 9.25
C GLU A 25 -4.23 -8.60 8.61
N THR A 26 -2.93 -8.94 8.57
CA THR A 26 -1.91 -8.10 7.94
C THR A 26 -2.19 -7.89 6.45
N ILE A 27 -2.59 -8.96 5.74
CA ILE A 27 -2.95 -8.87 4.32
C ILE A 27 -4.18 -7.97 4.13
N SER A 28 -5.17 -8.06 5.01
CA SER A 28 -6.38 -7.21 4.96
C SER A 28 -6.03 -5.74 5.18
N ALA A 29 -5.23 -5.45 6.21
CA ALA A 29 -4.76 -4.10 6.52
C ALA A 29 -3.96 -3.49 5.35
N LEU A 30 -3.03 -4.25 4.77
CA LEU A 30 -2.26 -3.82 3.59
C LEU A 30 -3.14 -3.58 2.37
N LYS A 31 -4.19 -4.39 2.17
CA LYS A 31 -5.17 -4.17 1.08
C LYS A 31 -5.93 -2.86 1.28
N MET A 32 -6.38 -2.56 2.50
CA MET A 32 -7.07 -1.30 2.81
C MET A 32 -6.14 -0.11 2.62
N ALA A 33 -4.92 -0.20 3.17
CA ALA A 33 -3.90 0.83 3.01
C ALA A 33 -3.61 1.13 1.53
N PHE A 34 -3.40 0.09 0.73
CA PHE A 34 -3.20 0.21 -0.71
C PHE A 34 -4.38 0.88 -1.42
N ARG A 35 -5.62 0.53 -1.05
CA ARG A 35 -6.82 1.13 -1.64
C ARG A 35 -6.92 2.62 -1.32
N TYR A 36 -6.65 3.02 -0.08
CA TYR A 36 -6.70 4.44 0.31
C TYR A 36 -5.62 5.28 -0.34
N VAL A 37 -4.43 4.72 -0.58
CA VAL A 37 -3.34 5.46 -1.22
C VAL A 37 -3.52 5.56 -2.75
N PHE A 38 -3.96 4.49 -3.41
CA PHE A 38 -3.90 4.40 -4.87
C PHE A 38 -5.25 4.40 -5.60
N ARG A 39 -6.37 4.09 -4.92
CA ARG A 39 -7.68 3.91 -5.57
C ARG A 39 -8.81 4.78 -5.02
N SER A 40 -8.52 5.63 -4.05
CA SER A 40 -9.52 6.49 -3.39
C SER A 40 -9.78 7.81 -4.12
N GLY A 41 -8.96 8.16 -5.12
CA GLY A 41 -8.97 9.49 -5.76
C GLY A 41 -8.40 10.60 -4.87
N LEU A 42 -7.95 10.29 -3.65
CA LEU A 42 -7.39 11.25 -2.71
C LEU A 42 -5.97 11.69 -3.11
N LEU A 43 -5.56 12.84 -2.59
CA LEU A 43 -4.16 13.22 -2.57
C LEU A 43 -3.36 12.19 -1.77
N LEU A 44 -2.08 12.04 -2.09
CA LEU A 44 -1.22 11.04 -1.43
C LEU A 44 -1.15 11.25 0.09
N SER A 45 -1.02 12.50 0.52
CA SER A 45 -1.01 12.90 1.93
C SER A 45 -2.32 12.56 2.64
N GLU A 46 -3.46 12.86 2.03
CA GLU A 46 -4.78 12.52 2.56
C GLU A 46 -4.99 11.01 2.64
N GLY A 47 -4.54 10.28 1.62
CA GLY A 47 -4.55 8.81 1.60
C GLY A 47 -3.76 8.24 2.78
N ILE A 48 -2.54 8.74 3.02
CA ILE A 48 -1.68 8.32 4.15
C ILE A 48 -2.36 8.61 5.48
N GLU A 49 -2.89 9.81 5.68
CA GLU A 49 -3.60 10.17 6.92
C GLU A 49 -4.84 9.30 7.15
N LYS A 50 -5.56 8.97 6.08
CA LYS A 50 -6.69 8.04 6.17
C LYS A 50 -6.26 6.64 6.57
N VAL A 51 -5.13 6.14 6.05
CA VAL A 51 -4.57 4.86 6.50
C VAL A 51 -4.23 4.90 7.99
N ARG A 52 -3.56 5.96 8.47
CA ARG A 52 -3.20 6.09 9.89
C ARG A 52 -4.42 6.10 10.83
N ARG A 53 -5.56 6.62 10.37
CA ARG A 53 -6.80 6.71 11.16
C ARG A 53 -7.65 5.44 11.11
N GLU A 54 -7.79 4.83 9.94
CA GLU A 54 -8.79 3.76 9.71
C GLU A 54 -8.20 2.36 9.62
N VAL A 55 -6.90 2.21 9.40
CA VAL A 55 -6.25 0.91 9.25
C VAL A 55 -5.52 0.55 10.54
N LYS A 56 -5.59 -0.73 10.93
CA LYS A 56 -4.89 -1.25 12.10
C LYS A 56 -3.40 -0.89 12.04
N ASN A 57 -2.88 -0.35 13.14
CA ASN A 57 -1.47 -0.01 13.25
C ASN A 57 -0.63 -1.30 13.34
N LEU A 58 -0.12 -1.73 12.19
CA LEU A 58 0.73 -2.90 12.03
C LEU A 58 2.09 -2.47 11.48
N PRO A 59 3.19 -3.13 11.88
CA PRO A 59 4.53 -2.73 11.44
C PRO A 59 4.67 -2.79 9.91
N GLU A 60 3.96 -3.71 9.24
CA GLU A 60 3.97 -3.82 7.78
C GLU A 60 3.26 -2.65 7.09
N VAL A 61 2.18 -2.14 7.70
CA VAL A 61 1.44 -0.97 7.18
C VAL A 61 2.28 0.28 7.37
N GLU A 62 2.92 0.44 8.53
CA GLU A 62 3.80 1.57 8.80
C GLU A 62 5.02 1.58 7.86
N TYR A 63 5.61 0.40 7.62
CA TYR A 63 6.68 0.26 6.63
C TYR A 63 6.22 0.69 5.23
N PHE A 64 5.02 0.29 4.82
CA PHE A 64 4.43 0.70 3.55
C PHE A 64 4.22 2.21 3.45
N LEU A 65 3.72 2.86 4.50
CA LEU A 65 3.53 4.31 4.53
C LEU A 65 4.86 5.06 4.46
N LYS A 66 5.84 4.65 5.28
CA LYS A 66 7.19 5.25 5.26
C LYS A 66 7.86 5.13 3.91
N PHE A 67 7.70 4.00 3.22
CA PHE A 67 8.22 3.84 1.87
C PHE A 67 7.65 4.88 0.91
N ILE A 68 6.33 5.10 0.95
CA ILE A 68 5.66 6.08 0.10
C ILE A 68 6.14 7.50 0.40
N GLU A 69 6.20 7.87 1.68
CA GLU A 69 6.64 9.21 2.13
C GLU A 69 8.10 9.48 1.76
N SER A 70 8.97 8.46 1.87
CA SER A 70 10.40 8.61 1.56
C SER A 70 10.71 8.73 0.06
N SER A 71 9.73 8.50 -0.83
CA SER A 71 9.99 8.45 -2.26
C SER A 71 10.17 9.84 -2.88
N LYS A 72 11.42 10.18 -3.22
CA LYS A 72 11.78 11.45 -3.88
C LYS A 72 11.22 11.60 -5.30
N ARG A 73 10.95 10.49 -5.99
CA ARG A 73 10.44 10.49 -7.38
C ARG A 73 8.92 10.27 -7.44
N GLY A 74 8.25 10.25 -6.29
CA GLY A 74 6.86 9.82 -6.18
C GLY A 74 6.71 8.30 -6.34
N VAL A 75 5.46 7.85 -6.39
CA VAL A 75 5.12 6.43 -6.53
C VAL A 75 4.40 6.19 -7.85
N CYS A 76 4.61 5.00 -8.41
CA CYS A 76 3.98 4.56 -9.65
C CYS A 76 2.44 4.61 -9.52
N ARG A 77 1.78 5.24 -10.50
CA ARG A 77 0.32 5.34 -10.64
C ARG A 77 -0.09 4.77 -12.00
#